data_AF-I3I9P1-F1
#
_entry.id   AF-I3I9P1-F1
#
_cell.length_a   1.000
_cell.length_b   1.000
_cell.length_c   1.000
_cell.angle_alpha   90.00
_cell.angle_beta   90.00
_cell.angle_gamma   90.00
#
_symmetry.space_group_name_H-M   'P 1'
#
loop_
_entity.id
_entity.type
_entity.pdbx_description
1 polymer ?
#
loop_
_entity_poly.entity_id
_entity_poly.type
_entity_poly.pdbx_seq_one_letter_code
_entity_poly.pdbx_strand_id
1 'polypeptide(L)'
;MTKAYLRSLNELIIQSTLEASDEETSSLINSPHGISYEKITAIRKDINVQIKKYRDARLEQLKQDFMESQRQQQSSVEKAAANVTIDSMLRSIAAVMNRSESLPEGLLLAFREQSGQVGDEAIIEAWKNLVELGLIDPNDIEN
;
A
#
# COMPACT_ATOMS: atom_id res chain seq x y z
N MET A 1 -27.95 10.47 -39.90
CA MET A 1 -26.93 11.39 -39.37
C MET A 1 -25.59 10.69 -39.31
N THR A 2 -24.51 11.32 -39.74
CA THR A 2 -23.18 10.69 -39.89
C THR A 2 -22.37 10.80 -38.59
N LYS A 3 -21.56 9.78 -38.29
CA LYS A 3 -20.66 9.75 -37.11
C LYS A 3 -19.72 10.97 -37.03
N ALA A 4 -19.37 11.54 -38.19
CA ALA A 4 -18.60 12.78 -38.29
C ALA A 4 -19.34 14.00 -37.70
N TYR A 5 -20.65 14.10 -37.91
CA TYR A 5 -21.47 15.21 -37.40
C TYR A 5 -21.63 15.17 -35.88
N LEU A 6 -21.77 13.97 -35.31
CA LEU A 6 -21.80 13.80 -33.85
C LEU A 6 -20.43 14.12 -33.22
N ARG A 7 -19.34 13.83 -33.92
CA ARG A 7 -17.99 14.17 -33.46
C ARG A 7 -17.75 15.68 -33.47
N SER A 8 -18.15 16.36 -34.54
CA SER A 8 -18.03 17.82 -34.63
C SER A 8 -18.88 18.53 -33.59
N LEU A 9 -20.09 18.03 -33.29
CA LEU A 9 -20.92 18.57 -32.21
C LEU A 9 -20.27 18.40 -30.84
N ASN A 10 -19.71 17.23 -30.54
CA ASN A 10 -19.01 17.00 -29.29
C ASN A 10 -17.77 17.89 -29.15
N GLU A 11 -16.99 18.06 -30.22
CA GLU A 11 -15.84 18.98 -30.23
C GLU A 11 -16.29 20.43 -30.02
N LEU A 12 -17.38 20.87 -30.66
CA LEU A 12 -17.94 22.21 -30.48
C LEU A 12 -18.42 22.45 -29.04
N ILE A 13 -19.09 21.46 -28.44
CA ILE A 13 -19.56 21.52 -27.05
C ILE A 13 -18.38 21.60 -26.09
N ILE A 14 -17.34 20.79 -26.31
CA ILE A 14 -16.12 20.79 -25.49
C ILE A 14 -15.40 22.14 -25.60
N GLN A 15 -15.23 22.67 -26.82
CA GLN A 15 -14.63 23.98 -27.06
C GLN A 15 -15.43 25.08 -26.37
N SER A 16 -16.76 25.10 -26.56
CA SER A 16 -17.64 26.08 -25.92
C SER A 16 -17.66 25.98 -24.39
N THR A 17 -17.42 24.80 -23.81
CA THR A 17 -17.37 24.60 -22.35
C THR A 17 -16.01 24.99 -21.75
N LEU A 18 -14.92 24.86 -22.52
CA LEU A 18 -13.58 25.27 -22.10
C LEU A 18 -13.33 26.78 -22.30
N GLU A 19 -14.01 27.40 -23.26
CA GLU A 19 -13.91 28.83 -23.56
C GLU A 19 -14.89 29.69 -22.74
N ALA A 20 -15.91 29.07 -22.12
CA ALA A 20 -16.80 29.76 -21.20
C ALA A 20 -16.04 30.18 -19.94
N SER A 21 -16.12 31.46 -19.61
CA SER A 21 -15.57 31.96 -18.34
C SER A 21 -16.31 31.34 -17.14
N ASP A 22 -15.65 31.27 -15.98
CA ASP A 22 -16.28 30.83 -14.72
C ASP A 22 -17.54 31.66 -14.38
N GLU A 23 -17.58 32.90 -14.87
CA GLU A 23 -18.66 33.87 -14.69
C GLU A 23 -19.87 33.57 -15.58
N GLU A 24 -19.65 33.22 -16.85
CA GLU A 24 -20.70 32.72 -17.77
C GLU A 24 -21.26 31.38 -17.30
N THR A 25 -20.40 30.49 -16.82
CA THR A 25 -20.80 29.19 -16.25
C THR A 25 -21.65 29.36 -15.00
N SER A 26 -21.30 30.32 -14.15
CA SER A 26 -22.08 30.66 -12.94
C SER A 26 -23.42 31.30 -13.27
N SER A 27 -23.51 32.09 -14.34
CA SER A 27 -24.75 32.74 -14.79
C SER A 27 -25.82 31.76 -15.31
N LEU A 28 -25.40 30.56 -15.72
CA LEU A 28 -26.29 29.48 -16.16
C LEU A 28 -26.92 28.72 -14.99
N ILE A 29 -26.34 28.83 -13.79
CA ILE A 29 -26.87 28.23 -12.56
C ILE A 29 -28.13 28.99 -12.15
N ASN A 30 -29.24 28.27 -11.94
CA ASN A 30 -30.59 28.82 -11.70
C ASN A 30 -31.25 29.52 -12.91
N SER A 31 -30.70 29.40 -14.13
CA SER A 31 -31.41 29.82 -15.34
C SER A 31 -32.63 28.90 -15.60
N PRO A 32 -33.66 29.35 -16.36
CA PRO A 32 -34.90 28.57 -16.60
C PRO A 32 -34.68 27.17 -17.17
N HIS A 33 -33.53 26.92 -17.80
CA HIS A 33 -33.15 25.63 -18.39
C HIS A 33 -31.84 25.09 -17.79
N GLY A 34 -31.31 25.74 -16.75
CA GLY A 34 -30.08 25.37 -16.06
C GLY A 34 -30.33 24.50 -14.83
N ILE A 35 -29.25 23.92 -14.31
CA ILE A 35 -29.30 23.17 -13.06
C ILE A 35 -29.36 24.18 -11.90
N SER A 36 -30.24 23.95 -10.93
CA SER A 36 -30.29 24.78 -9.72
C SER A 36 -29.07 24.53 -8.84
N TYR A 37 -28.64 25.56 -8.12
CA TYR A 37 -27.52 25.45 -7.19
C TYR A 37 -27.74 24.38 -6.11
N GLU A 38 -29.00 24.18 -5.69
CA GLU A 38 -29.39 23.11 -4.76
C GLU A 38 -29.13 21.72 -5.33
N LYS A 39 -29.44 21.49 -6.62
CA LYS A 39 -29.16 20.21 -7.30
C LYS A 39 -27.65 19.98 -7.43
N ILE A 40 -26.88 21.01 -7.77
CA ILE A 40 -25.40 20.92 -7.83
C ILE A 40 -24.85 20.54 -6.46
N THR A 41 -25.34 21.19 -5.40
CA THR A 41 -24.91 20.94 -4.02
C THR A 41 -25.30 19.53 -3.57
N ALA A 42 -26.50 19.06 -3.92
CA ALA A 42 -26.96 17.70 -3.63
C ALA A 42 -26.10 16.64 -4.35
N ILE A 43 -25.81 16.84 -5.64
CA ILE A 43 -24.92 15.97 -6.43
C ILE A 43 -23.51 15.95 -5.82
N ARG A 44 -22.95 17.12 -5.47
CA ARG A 44 -21.63 17.20 -4.84
C ARG A 44 -21.59 16.48 -3.49
N LYS A 45 -22.66 16.60 -2.70
CA LYS A 45 -22.80 15.87 -1.42
C LYS A 45 -22.84 14.37 -1.64
N ASP A 46 -23.62 13.90 -2.62
CA ASP A 46 -23.72 12.47 -2.94
C ASP A 46 -22.39 11.91 -3.45
N ILE A 47 -21.73 12.60 -4.38
CA ILE A 47 -20.39 12.23 -4.86
C ILE A 47 -19.40 12.11 -3.70
N ASN A 48 -19.39 13.07 -2.78
CA ASN A 48 -18.49 13.04 -1.62
C ASN A 48 -18.79 11.84 -0.70
N VAL A 49 -20.07 11.51 -0.48
CA VAL A 49 -20.47 10.33 0.30
C VAL A 49 -19.99 9.04 -0.38
N GLN A 50 -20.17 8.93 -1.70
CA GLN A 50 -19.73 7.76 -2.46
C GLN A 50 -18.21 7.61 -2.49
N ILE A 51 -17.48 8.71 -2.68
CA ILE A 51 -16.01 8.73 -2.62
C ILE A 51 -15.54 8.26 -1.25
N LYS A 52 -16.17 8.75 -0.16
CA LYS A 52 -15.82 8.34 1.20
C LYS A 52 -16.04 6.83 1.39
N LYS A 53 -17.22 6.32 1.04
CA LYS A 53 -17.53 4.88 1.12
C LYS A 53 -16.54 4.02 0.32
N TYR A 54 -16.20 4.45 -0.89
CA TYR A 54 -15.24 3.73 -1.73
C TYR A 54 -13.83 3.74 -1.11
N ARG A 55 -13.37 4.87 -0.57
CA ARG A 55 -12.08 4.97 0.12
C ARG A 55 -12.03 4.08 1.35
N ASP A 56 -13.10 4.07 2.15
CA ASP A 56 -13.19 3.25 3.36
C ASP A 56 -13.17 1.75 3.00
N ALA A 57 -13.95 1.33 2.00
CA ALA A 57 -13.96 -0.05 1.52
C ALA A 57 -12.60 -0.47 0.93
N ARG A 58 -11.95 0.39 0.14
CA ARG A 58 -10.63 0.13 -0.41
C ARG A 58 -9.55 0.03 0.68
N LEU A 59 -9.63 0.89 1.71
CA LEU A 59 -8.71 0.81 2.85
C LEU A 59 -8.88 -0.51 3.59
N GLU A 60 -10.11 -0.95 3.81
CA GLU A 60 -10.38 -2.21 4.49
C GLU A 60 -9.87 -3.41 3.68
N GLN A 61 -10.10 -3.40 2.37
CA GLN A 61 -9.54 -4.43 1.48
C GLN A 61 -8.02 -4.46 1.53
N LEU A 62 -7.36 -3.29 1.43
CA LEU A 62 -5.90 -3.21 1.52
C LEU A 62 -5.36 -3.72 2.86
N LYS A 63 -6.08 -3.49 3.97
CA LYS A 63 -5.72 -4.06 5.28
C LYS A 63 -5.84 -5.57 5.29
N GLN A 64 -6.91 -6.12 4.70
CA GLN A 64 -7.11 -7.56 4.61
C GLN A 64 -6.02 -8.21 3.74
N ASP A 65 -5.75 -7.65 2.57
CA ASP A 65 -4.67 -8.10 1.68
C ASP A 65 -3.30 -8.05 2.39
N PHE A 66 -3.04 -6.96 3.13
CA PHE A 66 -1.81 -6.84 3.92
C PHE A 66 -1.73 -7.91 5.02
N MET A 67 -2.79 -8.11 5.81
CA MET A 67 -2.82 -9.15 6.85
C MET A 67 -2.66 -10.55 6.27
N GLU A 68 -3.25 -10.82 5.10
CA GLU A 68 -3.10 -12.10 4.42
C GLU A 68 -1.66 -12.31 3.93
N SER A 69 -1.05 -11.28 3.32
CA SER A 69 0.36 -11.33 2.91
C SER A 69 1.30 -11.56 4.09
N GLN A 70 1.04 -10.91 5.23
CA GLN A 70 1.82 -11.09 6.47
C GLN A 70 1.69 -12.52 7.00
N ARG A 71 0.47 -13.09 7.00
CA ARG A 71 0.24 -14.49 7.42
C ARG A 71 0.94 -15.48 6.49
N GLN A 72 0.87 -15.26 5.18
CA GLN A 72 1.54 -16.11 4.20
C GLN A 72 3.07 -16.07 4.40
N GLN A 73 3.63 -14.87 4.62
CA GLN A 73 5.05 -14.70 4.92
C GLN A 73 5.45 -15.41 6.22
N GLN A 74 4.72 -15.18 7.32
CA GLN A 74 4.96 -15.87 8.60
C GLN A 74 4.92 -17.39 8.45
N SER A 75 3.92 -17.94 7.76
CA SER A 75 3.82 -19.39 7.55
C SER A 75 4.99 -19.97 6.73
N SER A 76 5.57 -19.17 5.83
CA SER A 76 6.73 -19.57 5.03
C SER A 76 8.01 -19.53 5.86
N VAL A 77 8.17 -18.48 6.68
CA VAL A 77 9.26 -18.33 7.64
C VAL A 77 9.23 -19.45 8.71
N GLU A 78 8.05 -19.82 9.21
CA GLU A 78 7.89 -20.92 10.16
C GLU A 78 8.26 -22.28 9.56
N LYS A 79 7.83 -22.55 8.33
CA LYS A 79 8.22 -23.78 7.62
C LYS A 79 9.73 -23.84 7.37
N ALA A 80 10.34 -22.72 7.02
CA ALA A 80 11.78 -22.63 6.88
C ALA A 80 12.49 -22.86 8.22
N ALA A 81 12.05 -22.21 9.29
CA ALA A 81 12.62 -22.36 10.63
C ALA A 81 12.59 -23.82 11.11
N ALA A 82 11.54 -24.58 10.78
CA ALA A 82 11.41 -25.98 11.16
C ALA A 82 12.47 -26.91 10.50
N ASN A 83 13.03 -26.49 9.37
CA ASN A 83 14.02 -27.28 8.62
C ASN A 83 15.47 -26.86 8.91
N VAL A 84 15.69 -25.78 9.67
CA VAL A 84 17.02 -25.23 9.96
C VAL A 84 17.41 -25.52 11.41
N THR A 85 18.66 -25.92 11.64
CA THR A 85 19.19 -26.15 12.99
C THR A 85 19.58 -24.84 13.67
N ILE A 86 19.55 -24.81 15.01
CA ILE A 86 19.94 -23.64 15.82
C ILE A 86 21.36 -23.16 15.49
N ASP A 87 22.31 -24.09 15.33
CA ASP A 87 23.69 -23.76 14.96
C ASP A 87 23.77 -23.03 13.61
N SER A 88 22.92 -23.41 12.66
CA SER A 88 22.87 -22.78 11.35
C SER A 88 22.23 -21.40 11.42
N MET A 89 21.14 -21.25 12.19
CA MET A 89 20.53 -19.95 12.47
C MET A 89 21.53 -18.96 13.08
N LEU A 90 22.33 -19.41 14.06
CA LEU A 90 23.39 -18.60 14.67
C LEU A 90 24.45 -18.16 13.66
N ARG A 91 24.87 -19.05 12.75
CA ARG A 91 25.81 -18.70 11.68
C ARG A 91 25.24 -17.66 10.74
N SER A 92 23.98 -17.78 10.34
CA SER A 92 23.30 -16.80 9.49
C SER A 92 23.15 -15.45 10.19
N ILE A 93 22.75 -15.42 11.46
CA ILE A 93 22.69 -14.20 12.28
C ILE A 93 24.08 -13.54 12.35
N ALA A 94 25.12 -14.32 12.67
CA ALA A 94 26.49 -13.81 12.73
C ALA A 94 26.97 -13.26 11.38
N ALA A 95 26.62 -13.92 10.27
CA ALA A 95 26.95 -13.45 8.93
C ALA A 95 26.30 -12.10 8.61
N VAL A 96 25.04 -11.89 9.01
CA VAL A 96 24.37 -10.59 8.85
C VAL A 96 25.03 -9.52 9.72
N MET A 97 25.28 -9.82 11.00
CA MET A 97 25.91 -8.87 11.92
C MET A 97 27.33 -8.47 11.49
N ASN A 98 28.08 -9.38 10.86
CA ASN A 98 29.41 -9.10 10.31
C ASN A 98 29.38 -8.25 9.04
N ARG A 99 28.22 -8.10 8.37
CA ARG A 99 28.01 -7.17 7.25
C ARG A 99 27.55 -5.79 7.71
N SER A 100 27.85 -5.42 8.96
CA SER A 100 27.37 -4.21 9.65
C SER A 100 27.54 -2.90 8.88
N GLU A 101 28.52 -2.79 7.98
CA GLU A 101 28.68 -1.61 7.09
C GLU A 101 27.48 -1.39 6.15
N SER A 102 26.67 -2.43 5.91
CA SER A 102 25.48 -2.38 5.05
C SER A 102 24.15 -2.27 5.81
N LEU A 103 24.17 -2.35 7.15
CA LEU A 103 22.97 -2.35 7.97
C LEU A 103 22.73 -0.97 8.61
N PRO A 104 21.51 -0.41 8.51
CA PRO A 104 21.12 0.77 9.26
C PRO A 104 21.40 0.65 10.76
N GLU A 105 21.97 1.69 11.36
CA GLU A 105 22.33 1.73 12.79
C GLU A 105 21.13 1.41 13.71
N GLY A 106 19.92 1.81 13.33
CA GLY A 106 18.70 1.50 14.06
C GLY A 106 18.36 0.00 14.12
N LEU A 107 18.70 -0.77 13.09
CA LEU A 107 18.52 -2.23 13.11
C LEU A 107 19.53 -2.89 14.05
N LEU A 108 20.80 -2.45 14.00
CA LEU A 108 21.85 -2.96 14.89
C LEU A 108 21.51 -2.70 16.37
N LEU A 109 20.92 -1.54 16.67
CA LEU A 109 20.51 -1.17 18.02
C LEU A 109 19.36 -2.06 18.54
N ALA A 110 18.33 -2.28 17.71
CA ALA A 110 17.21 -3.16 18.06
C ALA A 110 17.66 -4.61 18.31
N PHE A 111 18.58 -5.15 17.50
CA PHE A 111 19.14 -6.50 17.72
C PHE A 111 19.97 -6.59 18.99
N ARG A 112 20.75 -5.56 19.31
CA ARG A 112 21.53 -5.53 20.55
C ARG A 112 20.64 -5.57 21.79
N GLU A 113 19.50 -4.88 21.75
CA GLU A 113 18.51 -4.92 22.85
C GLU A 113 17.84 -6.30 22.95
N GLN A 114 17.54 -6.96 21.82
CA GLN A 114 16.94 -8.30 21.80
C GLN A 114 17.92 -9.40 22.23
N SER A 115 19.23 -9.24 21.97
CA SER A 115 20.29 -10.21 22.31
C SER A 115 20.53 -10.41 23.82
N GLY A 116 19.88 -9.61 24.69
CA GLY A 116 19.91 -9.80 26.13
C GLY A 116 19.13 -11.04 26.62
N GLN A 117 18.30 -11.66 25.77
CA GLN A 117 17.57 -12.88 26.05
C GLN A 117 18.35 -14.10 25.52
N VAL A 118 18.82 -14.97 26.41
CA VAL A 118 19.63 -16.14 26.06
C VAL A 118 18.77 -17.40 26.11
N GLY A 119 18.50 -17.99 24.95
CA GLY A 119 17.79 -19.27 24.81
C GLY A 119 17.50 -19.61 23.34
N ASP A 120 17.25 -20.89 23.06
CA ASP A 120 16.98 -21.39 21.70
C ASP A 120 15.78 -20.68 21.04
N GLU A 121 14.75 -20.36 21.83
CA GLU A 121 13.57 -19.64 21.37
C GLU A 121 13.90 -18.20 20.92
N ALA A 122 14.78 -17.51 21.65
CA ALA A 122 15.24 -16.17 21.28
C ALA A 122 16.12 -16.19 20.01
N ILE A 123 16.90 -17.26 19.81
CA ILE A 123 17.69 -17.46 18.58
C ILE A 123 16.76 -17.66 17.38
N ILE A 124 15.72 -18.50 17.53
CA ILE A 124 14.73 -18.73 16.49
C ILE A 124 14.00 -17.43 16.17
N GLU A 125 13.56 -16.67 17.17
CA GLU A 125 12.87 -15.40 16.97
C GLU A 125 13.75 -14.37 16.25
N ALA A 126 15.01 -14.20 16.70
CA ALA A 126 15.96 -13.29 16.05
C ALA A 126 16.22 -13.69 14.59
N TRP A 127 16.37 -14.98 14.32
CA TRP A 127 16.55 -15.50 12.97
C TRP A 127 15.32 -15.26 12.08
N LYS A 128 14.10 -15.53 12.60
CA LYS A 128 12.85 -15.25 11.88
C LYS A 128 12.72 -13.78 11.52
N ASN A 129 13.02 -12.88 12.46
CA ASN A 129 12.98 -11.43 12.23
C ASN A 129 13.95 -11.02 11.10
N LEU A 130 15.15 -11.59 11.04
CA LEU A 130 16.11 -11.32 9.98
C LEU A 130 15.66 -11.85 8.60
N VAL A 131 15.00 -13.00 8.57
CA VAL A 131 14.40 -13.54 7.34
C VAL A 131 13.23 -12.65 6.88
N GLU A 132 12.37 -12.20 7.80
CA GLU A 132 11.26 -11.29 7.47
C GLU A 132 11.74 -9.95 6.92
N LEU A 133 12.89 -9.46 7.42
CA LEU A 133 13.56 -8.26 6.92
C LEU A 133 14.31 -8.49 5.59
N GLY A 134 14.34 -9.72 5.07
CA GLY A 134 15.05 -10.08 3.84
C GLY A 134 16.58 -10.05 3.97
N LEU A 135 17.09 -10.08 5.20
CA LEU A 135 18.53 -10.06 5.50
C LEU A 135 19.14 -11.46 5.48
N ILE A 136 18.31 -12.49 5.66
CA ILE A 136 18.67 -13.90 5.52
C ILE A 136 17.73 -14.53 4.50
N ASP A 137 18.31 -15.22 3.51
CA ASP A 137 17.55 -16.14 2.66
C ASP A 137 17.51 -17.52 3.35
N PRO A 138 16.33 -18.02 3.73
CA PRO A 138 16.20 -19.31 4.40
C PRO A 138 16.62 -20.50 3.54
N ASN A 139 16.67 -20.35 2.21
CA ASN A 139 17.06 -21.42 1.29
C ASN A 139 18.58 -21.47 1.04
N ASP A 140 19.31 -20.43 1.45
CA ASP A 140 20.77 -20.31 1.24
C ASP A 140 21.57 -20.93 2.41
N ILE A 141 20.87 -21.62 3.31
CA ILE A 141 21.40 -22.18 4.56
C ILE A 141 21.84 -23.65 4.38
N GLU A 142 21.58 -24.23 3.22
CA GLU A 142 22.13 -25.53 2.80
C GLU A 142 23.50 -25.35 2.13
N ASN A 143 24.56 -25.12 2.93
CA ASN A 143 25.95 -25.49 2.61
C ASN A 143 26.81 -25.59 3.88
#